data_AF-A0A8H5BP02-F1
#
_entry.id   AF-A0A8H5BP02-F1
#
_cell.length_a   1.000
_cell.length_b   1.000
_cell.length_c   1.000
_cell.angle_alpha   90.00
_cell.angle_beta   90.00
_cell.angle_gamma   90.00
#
_symmetry.space_group_name_H-M   'P 1'
#
loop_
_entity.id
_entity.type
_entity.pdbx_description
1 polymer ?
#
loop_
_entity_poly.entity_id
_entity_poly.type
_entity_poly.pdbx_seq_one_letter_code
_entity_poly.pdbx_strand_id
1 'polypeptide(L)'
;MSTTPNRVPSIPRPPPSPLRTPSGSTLVPNESSSSFASSSTSTPGGAAGAAPALARPRKNTLTTPGSGPTPPPGGPQKARARDLLRKHYGLGVGPPPPKPGNTQDPMDLNSTAFDAKSYYEQLITTSTLPALLKRENELLSEIRQLDSDRQSLVYNHHHELIAASDTISAMKTRAESLDGDLDLLRAAFSEISRLTAEVSTEQEN
;
A
#
# COMPACT_ATOMS: atom_id res chain seq x y z
N MET A 1 -6.84 -64.69 12.42
CA MET A 1 -6.85 -63.57 11.46
C MET A 1 -7.23 -62.34 12.27
N SER A 2 -6.24 -61.54 12.67
CA SER A 2 -6.40 -60.46 13.64
C SER A 2 -6.53 -59.11 12.93
N THR A 3 -7.66 -58.43 13.11
CA THR A 3 -7.95 -57.11 12.53
C THR A 3 -7.51 -56.03 13.52
N THR A 4 -6.58 -55.18 13.12
CA THR A 4 -6.18 -53.96 13.87
C THR A 4 -6.95 -52.75 13.33
N PRO A 5 -7.49 -51.86 14.20
CA PRO A 5 -8.14 -50.64 13.73
C PRO A 5 -7.13 -49.51 13.47
N ASN A 6 -7.41 -48.77 12.41
CA ASN A 6 -6.65 -47.68 11.84
C ASN A 6 -6.63 -46.45 12.77
N ARG A 7 -5.44 -45.96 13.13
CA ARG A 7 -5.24 -44.80 14.03
C ARG A 7 -5.12 -43.53 13.20
N VAL A 8 -6.14 -42.66 13.26
CA VAL A 8 -6.13 -41.32 12.66
C VAL A 8 -5.08 -40.46 13.38
N PRO A 9 -4.18 -39.74 12.68
CA PRO A 9 -3.23 -38.85 13.32
C PRO A 9 -3.93 -37.60 13.86
N SER A 10 -3.83 -37.37 15.17
CA SER A 10 -4.33 -36.18 15.86
C SER A 10 -3.56 -34.93 15.40
N ILE A 11 -4.29 -33.93 14.90
CA ILE A 11 -3.75 -32.60 14.58
C ILE A 11 -3.37 -31.90 15.89
N PRO A 12 -2.15 -31.33 16.03
CA PRO A 12 -1.78 -30.57 17.23
C PRO A 12 -2.61 -29.29 17.35
N ARG A 13 -3.12 -29.04 18.56
CA ARG A 13 -3.86 -27.82 18.91
C ARG A 13 -2.91 -26.60 18.90
N PRO A 14 -3.30 -25.44 18.34
CA PRO A 14 -2.46 -24.24 18.38
C PRO A 14 -2.26 -23.75 19.82
N PRO A 15 -1.10 -23.11 20.12
CA PRO A 15 -0.80 -22.61 21.46
C PRO A 15 -1.72 -21.43 21.84
N PRO A 16 -2.04 -21.24 23.13
CA PRO A 16 -2.82 -20.09 23.57
C PRO A 16 -2.00 -18.79 23.43
N SER A 17 -2.61 -17.77 22.80
CA SER A 17 -2.04 -16.43 22.68
C SER A 17 -1.79 -15.80 24.06
N PRO A 18 -0.65 -15.12 24.28
CA PRO A 18 -0.37 -14.46 25.54
C PRO A 18 -0.96 -13.03 25.57
N LEU A 19 -1.42 -12.64 26.76
CA LEU A 19 -1.81 -11.30 27.25
C LEU A 19 -3.25 -10.81 26.98
N ARG A 20 -4.17 -11.32 27.80
CA ARG A 20 -5.27 -10.53 28.35
C ARG A 20 -4.83 -9.98 29.72
N THR A 21 -4.55 -8.69 29.83
CA THR A 21 -4.36 -8.02 31.13
C THR A 21 -5.72 -7.71 31.77
N PRO A 22 -5.92 -7.96 33.09
CA PRO A 22 -7.10 -7.50 33.79
C PRO A 22 -6.82 -6.12 34.41
N SER A 23 -7.66 -5.13 34.13
CA SER A 23 -7.81 -3.98 35.02
C SER A 23 -9.28 -3.65 35.11
N GLY A 24 -9.84 -3.94 36.28
CA GLY A 24 -11.11 -3.39 36.70
C GLY A 24 -10.88 -2.02 37.31
N SER A 25 -11.67 -1.03 36.88
CA SER A 25 -12.18 0.03 37.75
C SER A 25 -13.21 0.89 37.03
N THR A 26 -14.43 0.79 37.57
CA THR A 26 -15.31 1.91 37.95
C THR A 26 -16.01 2.74 36.86
N LEU A 27 -17.34 2.65 36.96
CA LEU A 27 -18.41 3.45 36.36
C LEU A 27 -18.23 4.97 36.47
N VAL A 28 -18.44 5.70 35.36
CA VAL A 28 -19.29 6.91 35.27
C VAL A 28 -19.65 7.18 33.79
N PRO A 29 -20.90 7.53 33.43
CA PRO A 29 -21.27 7.98 32.09
C PRO A 29 -21.17 9.51 31.98
N ASN A 30 -20.72 10.04 30.85
CA ASN A 30 -20.98 11.45 30.52
C ASN A 30 -21.09 11.67 29.01
N GLU A 31 -22.02 12.55 28.67
CA GLU A 31 -22.58 12.79 27.35
C GLU A 31 -21.68 13.62 26.41
N SER A 32 -21.95 13.45 25.11
CA SER A 32 -22.00 14.47 24.05
C SER A 32 -20.86 15.48 23.95
N SER A 33 -20.00 15.31 22.93
CA SER A 33 -19.71 16.39 21.96
C SER A 33 -18.93 15.87 20.76
N SER A 34 -19.57 15.97 19.61
CA SER A 34 -18.97 15.88 18.29
C SER A 34 -18.02 17.04 18.03
N SER A 35 -16.79 16.76 17.61
CA SER A 35 -16.02 17.72 16.81
C SER A 35 -14.96 17.01 15.98
N PHE A 36 -15.21 17.05 14.68
CA PHE A 36 -14.31 16.71 13.59
C PHE A 36 -13.06 17.61 13.65
N ALA A 37 -11.87 17.02 13.59
CA ALA A 37 -10.64 17.76 13.38
C ALA A 37 -9.79 17.04 12.34
N SER A 38 -9.71 17.65 11.16
CA SER A 38 -8.88 17.28 10.03
C SER A 38 -7.40 17.40 10.38
N SER A 39 -6.59 16.39 10.09
CA SER A 39 -5.13 16.44 10.20
C SER A 39 -4.50 16.87 8.87
N SER A 40 -4.04 18.12 8.80
CA SER A 40 -3.11 18.59 7.77
C SER A 40 -1.67 18.29 8.19
N THR A 41 -0.93 17.63 7.29
CA THR A 41 0.48 17.28 7.39
C THR A 41 1.37 18.52 7.23
N SER A 42 2.38 18.67 8.11
CA SER A 42 3.48 19.62 7.93
C SER A 42 4.83 18.93 8.13
N THR A 43 5.62 18.91 7.06
CA THR A 43 7.00 18.44 6.94
C THR A 43 7.99 19.44 7.53
N PRO A 44 9.13 19.05 8.15
CA PRO A 44 10.24 19.96 8.38
C PRO A 44 11.27 19.86 7.25
N GLY A 45 11.45 20.95 6.51
CA GLY A 45 12.55 21.16 5.56
C GLY A 45 13.65 22.01 6.19
N GLY A 46 14.87 21.48 6.22
CA GLY A 46 16.07 22.17 6.68
C GLY A 46 16.88 22.79 5.54
N ALA A 47 17.69 23.79 5.94
CA ALA A 47 18.80 24.44 5.24
C ALA A 47 18.48 25.63 4.30
N ALA A 48 18.93 26.83 4.69
CA ALA A 48 20.09 27.51 4.07
C ALA A 48 20.19 28.97 4.58
N GLY A 49 21.25 29.28 5.34
CA GLY A 49 21.69 30.65 5.63
C GLY A 49 22.93 30.99 4.82
N ALA A 50 22.97 32.20 4.25
CA ALA A 50 23.95 32.62 3.25
C ALA A 50 25.02 33.60 3.80
N ALA A 51 26.25 33.43 3.28
CA ALA A 51 27.30 34.43 2.95
C ALA A 51 28.14 35.10 4.09
N PRO A 52 29.28 35.81 3.80
CA PRO A 52 30.24 35.79 2.66
C PRO A 52 31.77 35.82 3.02
N ALA A 53 32.60 35.48 2.02
CA ALA A 53 33.91 36.03 1.59
C ALA A 53 35.05 36.47 2.56
N LEU A 54 36.28 35.92 2.38
CA LEU A 54 37.50 36.57 1.82
C LEU A 54 38.83 35.87 2.24
N ALA A 55 39.80 35.97 1.33
CA ALA A 55 41.26 35.88 1.50
C ALA A 55 41.97 34.50 1.45
N ARG A 56 42.95 34.47 0.53
CA ARG A 56 44.04 33.50 0.32
C ARG A 56 45.33 34.18 0.81
N PRO A 57 46.42 33.48 1.22
CA PRO A 57 47.32 32.86 0.24
C PRO A 57 48.07 31.55 0.69
N ARG A 58 48.50 30.76 -0.33
CA ARG A 58 49.75 29.96 -0.57
C ARG A 58 50.50 29.30 0.62
N LYS A 59 51.16 28.12 0.55
CA LYS A 59 51.79 27.32 -0.53
C LYS A 59 52.20 25.93 0.04
N ASN A 60 52.15 24.88 -0.79
CA ASN A 60 53.11 23.75 -0.92
C ASN A 60 52.42 22.39 -1.12
N THR A 61 52.45 21.89 -2.35
CA THR A 61 52.72 20.48 -2.62
C THR A 61 53.44 20.38 -3.97
N LEU A 62 54.62 19.78 -3.90
CA LEU A 62 55.56 19.49 -4.99
C LEU A 62 55.24 18.08 -5.50
N THR A 63 54.84 17.96 -6.77
CA THR A 63 54.88 16.68 -7.50
C THR A 63 55.22 16.92 -8.98
N THR A 64 56.47 16.56 -9.30
CA THR A 64 57.08 15.93 -10.48
C THR A 64 56.36 15.95 -11.85
N PRO A 65 57.10 16.15 -12.97
CA PRO A 65 56.55 16.41 -14.30
C PRO A 65 56.23 15.13 -15.08
N GLY A 66 55.17 15.18 -15.89
CA GLY A 66 54.79 14.15 -16.86
C GLY A 66 54.26 14.79 -18.14
N SER A 67 54.98 14.58 -19.24
CA SER A 67 54.69 15.01 -20.60
C SER A 67 53.31 14.56 -21.12
N GLY A 68 52.62 15.44 -21.87
CA GLY A 68 51.50 15.06 -22.74
C GLY A 68 50.74 16.27 -23.29
N PRO A 69 50.48 16.39 -24.61
CA PRO A 69 50.47 17.68 -25.29
C PRO A 69 49.10 18.38 -25.36
N THR A 70 49.21 19.70 -25.51
CA THR A 70 48.20 20.69 -25.89
C THR A 70 47.34 20.30 -27.10
N PRO A 71 46.03 20.59 -27.11
CA PRO A 71 45.24 20.56 -28.35
C PRO A 71 45.48 21.85 -29.17
N PRO A 72 45.66 21.77 -30.50
CA PRO A 72 45.79 22.94 -31.36
C PRO A 72 44.42 23.53 -31.71
N PRO A 73 44.34 24.83 -32.10
CA PRO A 73 43.11 25.46 -32.54
C PRO A 73 42.83 25.03 -33.99
N GLY A 74 42.04 23.97 -34.17
CA GLY A 74 41.56 23.51 -35.48
C GLY A 74 40.12 23.97 -35.71
N GLY A 75 39.86 24.69 -36.81
CA GLY A 75 38.59 25.33 -37.11
C GLY A 75 37.32 24.44 -37.07
N PRO A 76 36.13 25.06 -37.07
CA PRO A 76 34.83 24.45 -36.75
C PRO A 76 34.39 23.28 -37.68
N GLN A 77 35.09 23.07 -38.79
CA GLN A 77 34.80 22.01 -39.76
C GLN A 77 35.25 20.63 -39.26
N LYS A 78 36.37 20.55 -38.53
CA LYS A 78 36.94 19.27 -38.03
C LYS A 78 36.11 18.66 -36.90
N ALA A 79 35.50 19.50 -36.06
CA ALA A 79 34.59 19.07 -35.00
C ALA A 79 33.29 18.49 -35.58
N ARG A 80 32.73 19.12 -36.62
CA ARG A 80 31.52 18.65 -37.31
C ARG A 80 31.72 17.33 -38.03
N ALA A 81 32.85 17.16 -38.73
CA ALA A 81 33.21 15.88 -39.34
C ALA A 81 33.32 14.79 -38.27
N ARG A 82 34.01 15.06 -37.16
CA ARG A 82 34.14 14.12 -36.04
C ARG A 82 32.80 13.74 -35.40
N ASP A 83 31.83 14.66 -35.35
CA ASP A 83 30.48 14.37 -34.85
C ASP A 83 29.65 13.56 -35.85
N LEU A 84 29.77 13.82 -37.15
CA LEU A 84 29.09 13.05 -38.18
C LEU A 84 29.60 11.60 -38.23
N LEU A 85 30.91 11.40 -38.15
CA LEU A 85 31.50 10.06 -38.07
C LEU A 85 31.05 9.33 -36.78
N ARG A 86 30.94 10.04 -35.65
CA ARG A 86 30.42 9.43 -34.40
C ARG A 86 28.97 8.96 -34.52
N LYS A 87 28.13 9.67 -35.28
CA LYS A 87 26.76 9.24 -35.59
C LYS A 87 26.72 8.05 -36.55
N HIS A 88 27.61 8.04 -37.56
CA HIS A 88 27.66 6.97 -38.57
C HIS A 88 28.17 5.63 -38.03
N TYR A 89 29.11 5.66 -37.08
CA TYR A 89 29.69 4.45 -36.49
C TYR A 89 29.11 4.11 -35.11
N GLY A 90 28.08 4.82 -34.64
CA GLY A 90 27.44 4.55 -33.35
C GLY A 90 28.30 4.80 -32.10
N LEU A 91 29.54 5.30 -32.27
CA LEU A 91 30.53 5.54 -31.20
C LEU A 91 30.20 6.71 -30.25
N GLY A 92 29.01 7.30 -30.35
CA GLY A 92 28.49 8.36 -29.48
C GLY A 92 27.28 7.95 -28.63
N VAL A 93 26.78 6.72 -28.79
CA VAL A 93 25.71 6.19 -27.95
C VAL A 93 26.38 5.53 -26.74
N GLY A 94 26.57 6.31 -25.68
CA GLY A 94 26.75 5.72 -24.35
C GLY A 94 25.56 4.79 -24.05
N PRO A 95 25.70 3.85 -23.09
CA PRO A 95 24.66 2.87 -22.77
C PRO A 95 23.28 3.54 -22.76
N PRO A 96 22.29 2.99 -23.49
CA PRO A 96 20.99 3.63 -23.61
C PRO A 96 20.46 3.95 -22.21
N PRO A 97 19.95 5.17 -21.98
CA PRO A 97 19.33 5.50 -20.70
C PRO A 97 18.23 4.46 -20.43
N PRO A 98 18.14 3.92 -19.20
CA PRO A 98 17.10 2.95 -18.86
C PRO A 98 15.74 3.57 -19.16
N LYS A 99 14.96 2.89 -20.00
CA LYS A 99 13.59 3.31 -20.31
C LYS A 99 12.78 3.27 -19.02
N PRO A 100 12.19 4.39 -18.56
CA PRO A 100 11.34 4.35 -17.39
C PRO A 100 10.06 3.57 -17.74
N GLY A 101 9.79 2.48 -17.01
CA GLY A 101 8.50 1.78 -17.07
C GLY A 101 8.47 0.47 -17.85
N ASN A 102 9.56 -0.30 -17.91
CA ASN A 102 9.48 -1.66 -18.42
C ASN A 102 8.89 -2.57 -17.32
N THR A 103 7.57 -2.70 -17.24
CA THR A 103 6.83 -3.57 -16.28
C THR A 103 7.04 -5.08 -16.51
N GLN A 104 8.03 -5.42 -17.33
CA GLN A 104 8.39 -6.74 -17.82
C GLN A 104 9.92 -6.91 -17.68
N ASP A 105 10.53 -6.29 -16.68
CA ASP A 105 11.93 -6.58 -16.35
C ASP A 105 12.00 -7.91 -15.57
N PRO A 106 12.73 -8.92 -16.05
CA PRO A 106 12.92 -10.17 -15.32
C PRO A 106 13.74 -10.03 -14.03
N MET A 107 14.50 -8.93 -13.88
CA MET A 107 15.38 -8.70 -12.72
C MET A 107 14.75 -7.82 -11.63
N ASP A 108 13.58 -7.21 -11.87
CA ASP A 108 12.87 -6.40 -10.89
C ASP A 108 11.92 -7.28 -10.05
N LEU A 109 12.09 -7.27 -8.73
CA LEU A 109 11.26 -8.06 -7.80
C LEU A 109 9.77 -7.66 -7.82
N ASN A 110 9.46 -6.43 -8.24
CA ASN A 110 8.07 -5.94 -8.29
C ASN A 110 7.43 -6.14 -9.67
N SER A 111 8.19 -6.64 -10.64
CA SER A 111 7.73 -6.85 -12.00
C SER A 111 6.95 -8.15 -12.13
N THR A 112 5.90 -8.13 -12.94
CA THR A 112 5.11 -9.34 -13.26
C THR A 112 5.90 -10.40 -14.02
N ALA A 113 7.02 -10.01 -14.64
CA ALA A 113 7.89 -10.90 -15.40
C ALA A 113 9.11 -11.39 -14.60
N PHE A 114 9.14 -11.14 -13.29
CA PHE A 114 10.27 -11.47 -12.42
C PHE A 114 10.65 -12.95 -12.53
N ASP A 115 11.92 -13.23 -12.85
CA ASP A 115 12.48 -14.57 -12.83
C ASP A 115 13.42 -14.73 -11.64
N ALA A 116 12.91 -15.42 -10.62
CA ALA A 116 13.64 -15.65 -9.37
C ALA A 116 14.97 -16.39 -9.59
N LYS A 117 15.04 -17.28 -10.58
CA LYS A 117 16.23 -18.10 -10.80
C LYS A 117 17.38 -17.28 -11.36
N SER A 118 17.13 -16.51 -12.43
CA SER A 118 18.16 -15.67 -13.03
C SER A 118 18.59 -14.53 -12.10
N TYR A 119 17.65 -13.93 -11.36
CA TYR A 119 17.99 -12.94 -10.32
C TYR A 119 18.90 -13.54 -9.24
N TYR A 120 18.60 -14.75 -8.75
CA TYR A 120 19.42 -15.43 -7.75
C TYR A 120 20.82 -15.78 -8.27
N GLU A 121 20.91 -16.34 -9.48
CA GLU A 121 22.19 -16.68 -10.12
C GLU A 121 23.07 -15.44 -10.32
N GLN A 122 22.48 -14.33 -10.73
CA GLN A 122 23.19 -13.05 -10.82
C GLN A 122 23.62 -12.55 -9.43
N LEU A 123 22.75 -12.65 -8.43
CA LEU A 123 23.04 -12.18 -7.07
C LEU A 123 24.22 -12.93 -6.43
N ILE A 124 24.25 -14.26 -6.52
CA ILE A 124 25.32 -15.08 -5.93
C ILE A 124 26.66 -14.94 -6.66
N THR A 125 26.64 -14.66 -7.96
CA THR A 125 27.87 -14.50 -8.76
C THR A 125 28.48 -13.10 -8.65
N THR A 126 27.66 -12.07 -8.41
CA THR A 126 28.11 -10.67 -8.43
C THR A 126 28.29 -10.05 -7.05
N SER A 127 27.65 -10.60 -6.01
CA SER A 127 27.61 -9.99 -4.68
C SER A 127 28.52 -10.71 -3.68
N THR A 128 28.99 -9.96 -2.68
CA THR A 128 29.84 -10.51 -1.61
C THR A 128 29.01 -11.20 -0.52
N LEU A 129 29.59 -12.17 0.19
CA LEU A 129 28.90 -12.91 1.26
C LEU A 129 28.20 -12.00 2.30
N PRO A 130 28.82 -10.91 2.81
CA PRO A 130 28.12 -10.02 3.75
C PRO A 130 26.91 -9.31 3.13
N ALA A 131 26.97 -8.98 1.83
CA ALA A 131 25.85 -8.39 1.12
C ALA A 131 24.70 -9.40 0.94
N LEU A 132 25.02 -10.67 0.67
CA LEU A 132 24.03 -11.75 0.61
C LEU A 132 23.30 -11.92 1.95
N LEU A 133 24.04 -12.01 3.06
CA LEU A 133 23.44 -12.15 4.40
C LEU A 133 22.57 -10.96 4.77
N LYS A 134 22.98 -9.74 4.40
CA LYS A 134 22.14 -8.56 4.59
C LYS A 134 20.85 -8.65 3.77
N ARG A 135 20.95 -9.05 2.49
CA ARG A 135 19.78 -9.18 1.61
C ARG A 135 18.83 -10.26 2.09
N GLU A 136 19.34 -11.39 2.60
CA GLU A 136 18.52 -12.43 3.21
C GLU A 136 17.71 -11.90 4.39
N ASN A 137 18.36 -11.20 5.34
CA ASN A 137 17.66 -10.64 6.50
C ASN A 137 16.61 -9.61 6.10
N GLU A 138 16.90 -8.78 5.10
CA GLU A 138 15.96 -7.82 4.54
C GLU A 138 14.73 -8.53 3.94
N LEU A 139 14.95 -9.54 3.09
CA LEU A 139 13.86 -10.33 2.49
C LEU A 139 13.02 -11.05 3.55
N LEU A 140 13.64 -11.60 4.60
CA LEU A 140 12.90 -12.22 5.70
C LEU A 140 12.02 -11.21 6.45
N SER A 141 12.49 -9.98 6.62
CA SER A 141 11.70 -8.89 7.20
C SER A 141 10.56 -8.49 6.27
N GLU A 142 10.83 -8.31 4.97
CA GLU A 142 9.84 -7.99 3.95
C GLU A 142 8.74 -9.05 3.88
N ILE A 143 9.09 -10.35 3.88
CA ILE A 143 8.12 -11.46 3.87
C ILE A 143 7.19 -11.39 5.08
N ARG A 144 7.73 -11.14 6.28
CA ARG A 144 6.92 -11.04 7.51
C ARG A 144 5.99 -9.84 7.47
N GLN A 145 6.49 -8.70 6.99
CA GLN A 145 5.68 -7.49 6.84
C GLN A 145 4.55 -7.71 5.83
N LEU A 146 4.85 -8.27 4.65
CA LEU A 146 3.86 -8.56 3.62
C LEU A 146 2.79 -9.54 4.10
N ASP A 147 3.15 -10.55 4.90
CA ASP A 147 2.14 -11.44 5.47
C ASP A 147 1.27 -10.73 6.51
N SER A 148 1.84 -9.88 7.36
CA SER A 148 1.08 -9.04 8.29
C SER A 148 0.10 -8.12 7.55
N ASP A 149 0.57 -7.45 6.49
CA ASP A 149 -0.24 -6.55 5.67
C ASP A 149 -1.37 -7.31 4.97
N ARG A 150 -1.06 -8.49 4.42
CA ARG A 150 -2.06 -9.38 3.82
C ARG A 150 -3.12 -9.80 4.83
N GLN A 151 -2.71 -10.19 6.04
CA GLN A 151 -3.65 -10.57 7.11
C GLN A 151 -4.52 -9.38 7.54
N SER A 152 -3.92 -8.20 7.69
CA SER A 152 -4.66 -6.97 8.03
C SER A 152 -5.70 -6.61 6.96
N LEU A 153 -5.33 -6.69 5.68
CA LEU A 153 -6.25 -6.42 4.58
C LEU A 153 -7.42 -7.40 4.56
N VAL A 154 -7.14 -8.70 4.70
CA VAL A 154 -8.15 -9.75 4.76
C VAL A 154 -9.09 -9.53 5.96
N TYR A 155 -8.55 -9.20 7.13
CA TYR A 155 -9.34 -8.91 8.32
C TYR A 155 -10.25 -7.70 8.12
N ASN A 156 -9.71 -6.57 7.66
CA ASN A 156 -10.48 -5.35 7.44
C ASN A 156 -11.61 -5.59 6.44
N HIS A 157 -11.29 -6.23 5.31
CA HIS A 157 -12.29 -6.52 4.29
C HIS A 157 -13.39 -7.46 4.79
N HIS A 158 -13.04 -8.54 5.49
CA HIS A 158 -14.06 -9.43 6.05
C HIS A 158 -14.88 -8.76 7.15
N HIS A 159 -14.25 -7.95 8.00
CA HIS A 159 -14.94 -7.20 9.04
C HIS A 159 -15.96 -6.21 8.45
N GLU A 160 -15.56 -5.47 7.41
CA GLU A 160 -16.43 -4.55 6.69
C GLU A 160 -17.57 -5.26 5.97
N LEU A 161 -17.30 -6.40 5.31
CA LEU A 161 -18.34 -7.19 4.65
C LEU A 161 -19.38 -7.73 5.65
N ILE A 162 -18.93 -8.18 6.83
CA ILE A 162 -19.83 -8.64 7.89
C ILE A 162 -20.67 -7.46 8.39
N ALA A 163 -20.04 -6.32 8.69
CA ALA A 163 -20.76 -5.12 9.15
C ALA A 163 -21.78 -4.60 8.12
N ALA A 164 -21.44 -4.65 6.83
CA ALA A 164 -22.36 -4.31 5.75
C ALA A 164 -23.52 -5.30 5.67
N SER A 165 -23.25 -6.60 5.80
CA SER A 165 -24.29 -7.64 5.84
C SER A 165 -25.26 -7.46 7.02
N ASP A 166 -24.74 -7.11 8.20
CA ASP A 166 -25.55 -6.81 9.38
C ASP A 166 -26.42 -5.57 9.14
N THR A 167 -25.85 -4.53 8.52
CA THR A 167 -26.59 -3.31 8.16
C THR A 167 -27.71 -3.62 7.15
N ILE A 168 -27.46 -4.46 6.15
CA ILE A 168 -28.47 -4.90 5.18
C ILE A 168 -29.58 -5.69 5.88
N SER A 169 -29.23 -6.60 6.79
CA SER A 169 -30.23 -7.35 7.58
C SER A 169 -31.09 -6.42 8.43
N ALA A 170 -30.48 -5.47 9.14
CA ALA A 170 -31.20 -4.49 9.95
C ALA A 170 -32.09 -3.55 9.11
N MET A 171 -31.64 -3.20 7.90
CA MET A 171 -32.43 -2.41 6.95
C MET A 171 -33.63 -3.21 6.43
N LYS A 172 -33.43 -4.50 6.12
CA LYS A 172 -34.49 -5.41 5.69
C LYS A 172 -35.57 -5.56 6.76
N THR A 173 -35.19 -5.84 8.01
CA THR A 173 -36.16 -5.97 9.11
C THR A 173 -36.96 -4.68 9.32
N ARG A 174 -36.33 -3.50 9.22
CA ARG A 174 -37.04 -2.22 9.30
C ARG A 174 -37.99 -1.98 8.13
N ALA A 175 -37.65 -2.43 6.92
CA ALA A 175 -38.54 -2.34 5.78
C ALA A 175 -39.77 -3.25 5.94
N GLU A 176 -39.56 -4.47 6.44
CA GLU A 176 -40.64 -5.43 6.73
C GLU A 176 -41.59 -4.90 7.83
N SER A 177 -41.07 -4.27 8.89
CA SER A 177 -41.93 -3.66 9.92
C SER A 177 -42.75 -2.50 9.35
N LEU A 178 -42.15 -1.67 8.48
CA LEU A 178 -42.85 -0.54 7.86
C LEU A 178 -43.98 -1.00 6.95
N ASP A 179 -43.80 -2.10 6.22
CA ASP A 179 -44.86 -2.69 5.39
C ASP A 179 -46.07 -3.12 6.24
N GLY A 180 -45.81 -3.76 7.39
CA GLY A 180 -46.85 -4.09 8.37
C GLY A 180 -47.58 -2.86 8.92
N ASP A 181 -46.85 -1.79 9.24
CA ASP A 181 -47.45 -0.53 9.71
C ASP A 181 -48.33 0.13 8.62
N LEU A 182 -47.92 0.06 7.34
CA LEU A 182 -48.71 0.58 6.22
C LEU A 182 -49.99 -0.23 6.00
N ASP A 183 -49.96 -1.54 6.18
CA ASP A 183 -51.16 -2.39 6.11
C ASP A 183 -52.14 -2.08 7.25
N LEU A 184 -51.64 -1.85 8.46
CA LEU A 184 -52.46 -1.42 9.58
C LEU A 184 -53.13 -0.05 9.31
N LEU A 185 -52.37 0.89 8.74
CA LEU A 185 -52.87 2.20 8.33
C LEU A 185 -53.96 2.09 7.26
N ARG A 186 -53.79 1.21 6.26
CA ARG A 186 -54.80 0.94 5.23
C ARG A 186 -56.09 0.39 5.83
N ALA A 187 -55.98 -0.56 6.77
CA ALA A 187 -57.14 -1.11 7.46
C ALA A 187 -57.92 -0.03 8.23
N ALA A 188 -57.21 0.83 8.97
CA ALA A 188 -57.81 1.94 9.70
C ALA A 188 -58.53 2.93 8.76
N PHE A 189 -57.92 3.31 7.62
CA PHE A 189 -58.59 4.17 6.64
C PHE A 189 -59.81 3.52 6.00
N SER A 190 -59.78 2.21 5.76
CA SER A 190 -60.94 1.47 5.26
C SER A 190 -62.08 1.47 6.28
N GLU A 191 -61.77 1.34 7.57
CA GLU A 191 -62.76 1.40 8.65
C GLU A 191 -63.37 2.80 8.79
N ILE A 192 -62.54 3.85 8.77
CA ILE A 192 -63.00 5.24 8.76
C ILE A 192 -63.92 5.49 7.56
N SER A 193 -63.54 5.00 6.38
CA SER A 193 -64.36 5.15 5.16
C SER A 193 -65.71 4.45 5.28
N ARG A 194 -65.73 3.24 5.85
CA ARG A 194 -66.97 2.49 6.13
C ARG A 194 -67.88 3.23 7.12
N LEU A 195 -67.33 3.68 8.25
CA LEU A 195 -68.07 4.43 9.27
C LEU A 195 -68.62 5.76 8.72
N THR A 196 -67.84 6.46 7.90
CA THR A 196 -68.27 7.71 7.24
C THR A 196 -69.44 7.47 6.29
N ALA A 197 -69.42 6.38 5.53
CA ALA A 197 -70.52 6.01 4.64
C ALA A 197 -71.80 5.66 5.43
N GLU A 198 -71.66 4.91 6.52
CA GLU A 198 -72.77 4.54 7.42
C GLU A 198 -73.45 5.79 8.02
N VAL A 199 -72.67 6.73 8.56
CA VAL A 199 -73.18 8.02 9.07
C VAL A 199 -73.86 8.85 7.98
N SER A 200 -73.32 8.86 6.76
CA SER A 200 -73.92 9.60 5.64
C SER A 200 -75.29 9.05 5.25
N THR A 201 -75.50 7.74 5.37
CA THR A 201 -76.80 7.11 5.06
C THR A 201 -77.86 7.32 6.15
N GLU A 202 -77.48 7.47 7.42
CA GLU A 202 -78.42 7.80 8.50
C GLU A 202 -78.95 9.24 8.42
N GLN A 203 -78.22 10.15 7.76
CA GLN A 203 -78.60 11.55 7.67
C GLN A 203 -79.56 11.86 6.50
N GLU A 204 -79.79 10.89 5.60
CA GLU A 204 -80.66 11.01 4.43
C GLU A 204 -82.04 10.32 4.60
N ASN A 205 -82.38 9.89 5.82
CA ASN A 205 -83.64 9.21 6.18
C ASN A 205 -84.33 9.90 7.37
#